data_AF-A0A1W9L5A9-F1
#
_entry.id   AF-A0A1W9L5A9-F1
#
_cell.length_a   1.000
_cell.length_b   1.000
_cell.length_c   1.000
_cell.angle_alpha   90.00
_cell.angle_beta   90.00
_cell.angle_gamma   90.00
#
_symmetry.space_group_name_H-M   'P 1'
#
loop_
_entity.id
_entity.type
_entity.pdbx_description
1 polymer ?
#
loop_
_entity_poly.entity_id
_entity_poly.type
_entity_poly.pdbx_seq_one_letter_code
_entity_poly.pdbx_strand_id
1 'polypeptide(L)'
;MPTESHESKLTTWQRPKLKSTERMQSERVGLLDIPHPAVLRYRSPEELINEFKETWGVFPQGVVLPVVVTDGLLFDFEELKLPRSLFSKKEGEYQGFEDTITAFGNNEEIQEIYLSVDPTLQFVITDGLHVVDIVGDSSQQVCVGNPRTQELLGDILAEAIYITLVALGDNYTKFKGVVIDAVDLWPQGASEGRIALTCFCKSCNEYFETFGKTQGLIKKFKTFPNPWNLVLQDRGDGIGPINDLPPNVTTDNIIGLSRQKGFIEIFGAEKNDLPKLKEYAEYLLLYIEARHKQTELAFKQIFENAFRGLKEQSPHFKKNPPKKILLLEGTDLSWTGGLQLKRLDNSKHFDEIWFNSTSPDMFLEQTPFRSYMWRRSRYSIDAFFQSVASAISPTKRATTGIANWPAEMIKTELLLRRLLTAIGSADNNRNSLAVLPPLKTAEEKSQRLGFVGVAFLSRDEGGHFIDGLEVKESGKVQRDKKEG
;
A
#
# COMPACT_ATOMS: atom_id res chain seq x y z
N MET A 1 57.65 34.29 33.65
CA MET A 1 57.42 33.38 34.79
C MET A 1 56.43 34.04 35.75
N PRO A 2 55.46 33.33 36.33
CA PRO A 2 54.79 32.11 35.82
C PRO A 2 53.25 32.13 36.03
N THR A 3 52.54 31.27 35.27
CA THR A 3 51.41 30.39 35.67
C THR A 3 50.12 31.01 36.28
N GLU A 4 48.89 30.59 36.01
CA GLU A 4 48.35 29.22 35.94
C GLU A 4 47.08 29.15 35.06
N SER A 5 47.05 28.09 34.25
CA SER A 5 45.87 27.51 33.63
C SER A 5 45.03 26.77 34.68
N HIS A 6 43.74 27.07 34.80
CA HIS A 6 42.78 26.18 35.45
C HIS A 6 41.90 25.50 34.42
N GLU A 7 42.37 24.34 33.95
CA GLU A 7 41.52 23.27 33.43
C GLU A 7 40.60 22.77 34.55
N SER A 8 39.29 22.84 34.37
CA SER A 8 38.34 22.05 35.17
C SER A 8 37.63 21.04 34.27
N LYS A 9 38.28 19.89 34.12
CA LYS A 9 37.75 18.53 33.91
C LYS A 9 36.26 18.46 33.51
N LEU A 10 35.98 18.56 32.21
CA LEU A 10 34.82 17.91 31.63
C LEU A 10 35.13 16.42 31.55
N THR A 11 34.47 15.66 32.42
CA THR A 11 34.40 14.21 32.39
C THR A 11 33.92 13.77 31.00
N THR A 12 34.85 13.32 30.17
CA THR A 12 34.56 12.56 28.96
C THR A 12 33.76 11.32 29.35
N TRP A 13 32.45 11.37 29.16
CA TRP A 13 31.63 10.17 28.96
C TRP A 13 32.07 9.55 27.64
N GLN A 14 33.15 8.77 27.68
CA GLN A 14 33.44 7.82 26.63
C GLN A 14 32.33 6.76 26.68
N ARG A 15 31.30 6.94 25.85
CA ARG A 15 30.37 5.85 25.54
C ARG A 15 31.20 4.69 25.03
N PRO A 16 30.95 3.45 25.50
CA PRO A 16 31.69 2.30 25.03
C PRO A 16 31.54 2.24 23.50
N LYS A 17 32.68 2.18 22.79
CA LYS A 17 32.71 1.86 21.36
C LYS A 17 32.12 0.46 21.19
N LEU A 18 30.80 0.41 21.02
CA LEU A 18 30.08 -0.80 20.68
C LEU A 18 30.60 -1.27 19.32
N LYS A 19 30.96 -2.55 19.25
CA LYS A 19 31.29 -3.38 18.08
C LYS A 19 30.14 -3.46 17.04
N SER A 20 29.42 -2.36 16.84
CA SER A 20 28.18 -2.24 16.05
C SER A 20 28.45 -1.83 14.60
N THR A 21 29.59 -1.19 14.32
CA THR A 21 29.89 -0.66 12.99
C THR A 21 30.08 -1.72 11.91
N GLU A 22 30.53 -2.94 12.24
CA GLU A 22 30.63 -4.05 11.27
C GLU A 22 29.30 -4.79 11.07
N ARG A 23 28.36 -4.69 12.04
CA ARG A 23 27.04 -5.32 11.94
C ARG A 23 26.04 -4.50 11.10
N MET A 24 26.39 -3.26 10.76
CA MET A 24 25.50 -2.28 10.13
C MET A 24 25.78 -2.02 8.65
N GLN A 25 26.82 -2.67 8.07
CA GLN A 25 27.06 -2.60 6.62
C GLN A 25 26.12 -3.53 5.83
N SER A 26 25.52 -4.54 6.46
CA SER A 26 24.59 -5.50 5.85
C SER A 26 23.16 -4.97 5.65
N GLU A 27 22.90 -3.70 5.95
CA GLU A 27 21.54 -3.16 6.07
C GLU A 27 21.19 -2.10 5.00
N ARG A 28 22.07 -1.89 4.02
CA ARG A 28 21.86 -1.00 2.85
C ARG A 28 21.46 -1.78 1.60
N VAL A 29 20.56 -2.74 1.75
CA VAL A 29 20.16 -3.60 0.65
C VAL A 29 19.19 -2.86 -0.27
N GLY A 30 19.47 -2.80 -1.56
CA GLY A 30 18.45 -2.49 -2.56
C GLY A 30 17.51 -3.68 -2.71
N LEU A 31 16.19 -3.43 -2.71
CA LEU A 31 15.19 -4.46 -3.00
C LEU A 31 14.59 -4.23 -4.37
N LEU A 32 14.55 -5.28 -5.18
CA LEU A 32 13.82 -5.32 -6.44
C LEU A 32 12.37 -5.71 -6.16
N ASP A 33 11.45 -4.81 -6.41
CA ASP A 33 10.03 -5.06 -6.28
C ASP A 33 9.40 -5.44 -7.62
N ILE A 34 8.78 -6.62 -7.67
CA ILE A 34 7.97 -7.08 -8.79
C ILE A 34 6.50 -6.85 -8.42
N PRO A 35 5.85 -5.77 -8.90
CA PRO A 35 4.50 -5.45 -8.49
C PRO A 35 3.47 -6.39 -9.15
N HIS A 36 3.82 -7.01 -10.28
CA HIS A 36 2.94 -7.90 -11.02
C HIS A 36 3.76 -8.91 -11.85
N PRO A 37 3.38 -10.21 -11.87
CA PRO A 37 4.14 -11.27 -12.55
C PRO A 37 4.16 -11.13 -14.07
N ALA A 38 3.29 -10.32 -14.67
CA ALA A 38 3.32 -10.04 -16.11
C ALA A 38 4.69 -9.51 -16.59
N VAL A 39 5.47 -8.86 -15.71
CA VAL A 39 6.84 -8.42 -16.03
C VAL A 39 7.74 -9.61 -16.40
N LEU A 40 7.57 -10.72 -15.70
CA LEU A 40 8.37 -11.95 -15.89
C LEU A 40 8.02 -12.73 -17.16
N ARG A 41 7.01 -12.28 -17.93
CA ARG A 41 6.73 -12.81 -19.27
C ARG A 41 7.68 -12.28 -20.33
N TYR A 42 8.30 -11.13 -20.07
CA TYR A 42 9.15 -10.41 -21.02
C TYR A 42 10.61 -10.33 -20.57
N ARG A 43 10.86 -10.43 -19.26
CA ARG A 43 12.20 -10.34 -18.68
C ARG A 43 12.47 -11.45 -17.70
N SER A 44 13.67 -12.03 -17.77
CA SER A 44 14.14 -13.00 -16.77
C SER A 44 14.53 -12.31 -15.45
N PRO A 45 14.58 -13.03 -14.32
CA PRO A 45 15.15 -12.53 -13.07
C PRO A 45 16.54 -11.91 -13.24
N GLU A 46 17.43 -12.52 -14.01
CA GLU A 46 18.77 -11.99 -14.27
C GLU A 46 18.73 -10.66 -15.02
N GLU A 47 17.87 -10.52 -16.03
CA GLU A 47 17.68 -9.27 -16.75
C GLU A 47 17.17 -8.16 -15.82
N LEU A 48 16.21 -8.47 -14.95
CA LEU A 48 15.66 -7.54 -13.98
C LEU A 48 16.68 -7.11 -12.91
N ILE A 49 17.51 -8.04 -12.44
CA ILE A 49 18.61 -7.76 -11.49
C ILE A 49 19.66 -6.85 -12.14
N ASN A 50 20.02 -7.13 -13.39
CA ASN A 50 20.98 -6.32 -14.14
C ASN A 50 20.43 -4.92 -14.43
N GLU A 51 19.17 -4.80 -14.88
CA GLU A 51 18.53 -3.50 -15.10
C GLU A 51 18.43 -2.68 -13.81
N PHE A 52 18.12 -3.33 -12.68
CA PHE A 52 18.13 -2.67 -11.37
C PHE A 52 19.52 -2.13 -11.06
N LYS A 53 20.57 -2.92 -11.27
CA LYS A 53 21.95 -2.48 -11.07
C LYS A 53 22.34 -1.33 -12.00
N GLU A 54 21.98 -1.41 -13.27
CA GLU A 54 22.25 -0.34 -14.24
C GLU A 54 21.54 0.96 -13.85
N THR A 55 20.29 0.85 -13.41
CA THR A 55 19.46 2.00 -13.03
C THR A 55 19.92 2.63 -11.73
N TRP A 56 20.27 1.83 -10.72
CA TRP A 56 20.52 2.32 -9.36
C TRP A 56 21.99 2.27 -8.93
N GLY A 57 22.87 1.70 -9.75
CA GLY A 57 24.30 1.55 -9.47
C GLY A 57 24.64 0.51 -8.41
N VAL A 58 23.66 -0.26 -7.92
CA VAL A 58 23.83 -1.28 -6.87
C VAL A 58 23.04 -2.53 -7.21
N PHE A 59 23.57 -3.70 -6.86
CA PHE A 59 22.82 -4.94 -6.99
C PHE A 59 21.67 -4.99 -5.97
N PRO A 60 20.48 -5.47 -6.37
CA PRO A 60 19.46 -5.82 -5.39
C PRO A 60 19.92 -7.06 -4.63
N GLN A 61 19.92 -7.04 -3.29
CA GLN A 61 20.18 -8.26 -2.50
C GLN A 61 18.88 -8.93 -2.05
N GLY A 62 17.74 -8.38 -2.45
CA GLY A 62 16.46 -9.01 -2.22
C GLY A 62 15.42 -8.67 -3.27
N VAL A 63 14.37 -9.50 -3.29
CA VAL A 63 13.23 -9.36 -4.19
C VAL A 63 11.92 -9.33 -3.38
N VAL A 64 10.95 -8.57 -3.87
CA VAL A 64 9.59 -8.53 -3.35
C VAL A 64 8.67 -9.09 -4.43
N LEU A 65 7.91 -10.14 -4.09
CA LEU A 65 7.06 -10.86 -5.03
C LEU A 65 5.60 -10.76 -4.63
N PRO A 66 4.67 -10.53 -5.56
CA PRO A 66 3.26 -10.40 -5.23
C PRO A 66 2.66 -11.79 -4.98
N VAL A 67 1.81 -11.90 -3.97
CA VAL A 67 1.10 -13.14 -3.62
C VAL A 67 -0.21 -13.25 -4.40
N VAL A 68 -0.84 -12.09 -4.61
CA VAL A 68 -2.12 -11.94 -5.31
C VAL A 68 -2.01 -10.80 -6.29
N VAL A 69 -2.87 -10.82 -7.29
CA VAL A 69 -3.05 -9.72 -8.24
C VAL A 69 -4.54 -9.42 -8.38
N THR A 70 -4.85 -8.32 -9.07
CA THR A 70 -6.21 -7.74 -9.14
C THR A 70 -7.29 -8.68 -9.70
N ASP A 71 -6.92 -9.75 -10.40
CA ASP A 71 -7.82 -10.75 -10.98
C ASP A 71 -7.79 -12.12 -10.29
N GLY A 72 -6.90 -12.37 -9.32
CA GLY A 72 -6.90 -13.63 -8.57
C GLY A 72 -5.59 -13.98 -7.85
N LEU A 73 -5.55 -15.21 -7.33
CA LEU A 73 -4.35 -15.81 -6.73
C LEU A 73 -3.35 -16.25 -7.80
N LEU A 74 -2.05 -16.26 -7.43
CA LEU A 74 -0.98 -16.77 -8.29
C LEU A 74 -0.69 -18.27 -8.12
N PHE A 75 -1.31 -18.92 -7.14
CA PHE A 75 -1.17 -20.32 -6.81
C PHE A 75 -2.55 -20.98 -6.59
N ASP A 76 -2.58 -22.30 -6.51
CA ASP A 76 -3.77 -23.05 -6.14
C ASP A 76 -3.99 -23.00 -4.64
N PHE A 77 -5.23 -22.73 -4.21
CA PHE A 77 -5.62 -22.80 -2.80
C PHE A 77 -6.91 -23.59 -2.67
N GLU A 78 -6.78 -24.89 -2.39
CA GLU A 78 -7.88 -25.86 -2.46
C GLU A 78 -9.02 -25.54 -1.48
N GLU A 79 -8.67 -25.02 -0.30
CA GLU A 79 -9.59 -24.75 0.81
C GLU A 79 -10.56 -23.60 0.51
N LEU A 80 -10.08 -22.55 -0.17
CA LEU A 80 -10.85 -21.30 -0.35
C LEU A 80 -11.47 -21.14 -1.74
N LYS A 81 -11.15 -22.01 -2.71
CA LYS A 81 -11.70 -22.03 -4.08
C LYS A 81 -11.75 -20.62 -4.73
N LEU A 82 -10.74 -19.81 -4.46
CA LEU A 82 -10.66 -18.44 -4.99
C LEU A 82 -10.30 -18.46 -6.48
N PRO A 83 -10.69 -17.42 -7.25
CA PRO A 83 -10.27 -17.28 -8.63
C PRO A 83 -8.74 -17.30 -8.77
N ARG A 84 -8.25 -18.08 -9.72
CA ARG A 84 -6.86 -17.98 -10.18
C ARG A 84 -6.73 -16.83 -11.16
N SER A 85 -5.64 -16.09 -11.02
CA SER A 85 -5.27 -15.05 -11.98
C SER A 85 -5.07 -15.63 -13.37
N LEU A 86 -5.40 -14.89 -14.41
CA LEU A 86 -5.02 -15.24 -15.78
C LEU A 86 -3.49 -15.23 -15.98
N PHE A 87 -2.78 -14.56 -15.07
CA PHE A 87 -1.32 -14.52 -15.00
C PHE A 87 -0.72 -15.64 -14.16
N SER A 88 -1.55 -16.52 -13.57
CA SER A 88 -1.09 -17.75 -12.93
C SER A 88 -1.00 -18.94 -13.89
N LYS A 89 -1.38 -18.76 -15.17
CA LYS A 89 -1.41 -19.84 -16.17
C LYS A 89 -0.02 -20.11 -16.74
N LYS A 90 0.22 -21.39 -17.05
CA LYS A 90 1.46 -21.99 -17.56
C LYS A 90 1.79 -21.55 -19.00
N GLU A 91 2.14 -20.30 -19.20
CA GLU A 91 2.66 -19.80 -20.49
C GLU A 91 3.95 -19.01 -20.23
N GLY A 92 5.07 -19.49 -20.81
CA GLY A 92 6.41 -18.92 -20.60
C GLY A 92 7.36 -19.85 -19.84
N GLU A 93 8.51 -19.32 -19.43
CA GLU A 93 9.56 -20.04 -18.70
C GLU A 93 9.16 -20.34 -17.24
N TYR A 94 8.43 -19.42 -16.59
CA TYR A 94 7.95 -19.56 -15.23
C TYR A 94 6.46 -19.96 -15.25
N GLN A 95 6.16 -21.20 -14.86
CA GLN A 95 4.83 -21.82 -14.98
C GLN A 95 3.94 -21.58 -13.74
N GLY A 96 4.49 -21.04 -12.66
CA GLY A 96 3.78 -20.79 -11.41
C GLY A 96 4.50 -19.83 -10.47
N PHE A 97 3.83 -19.52 -9.35
CA PHE A 97 4.39 -18.72 -8.26
C PHE A 97 5.65 -19.39 -7.68
N GLU A 98 5.64 -20.72 -7.57
CA GLU A 98 6.76 -21.54 -7.11
C GLU A 98 8.01 -21.34 -7.98
N ASP A 99 7.86 -21.38 -9.31
CA ASP A 99 8.98 -21.27 -10.24
C ASP A 99 9.66 -19.91 -10.14
N THR A 100 8.86 -18.86 -9.92
CA THR A 100 9.38 -17.51 -9.68
C THR A 100 10.19 -17.45 -8.39
N ILE A 101 9.68 -18.06 -7.32
CA ILE A 101 10.39 -18.15 -6.03
C ILE A 101 11.70 -18.91 -6.20
N THR A 102 11.69 -20.06 -6.88
CA THR A 102 12.88 -20.87 -7.12
C THR A 102 13.91 -20.14 -7.98
N ALA A 103 13.48 -19.43 -9.02
CA ALA A 103 14.38 -18.69 -9.90
C ALA A 103 15.15 -17.60 -9.15
N PHE A 104 14.44 -16.74 -8.39
CA PHE A 104 15.10 -15.76 -7.52
C PHE A 104 15.85 -16.41 -6.34
N GLY A 105 15.32 -17.51 -5.80
CA GLY A 105 15.92 -18.24 -4.69
C GLY A 105 17.25 -18.91 -5.02
N ASN A 106 17.44 -19.33 -6.26
CA ASN A 106 18.68 -19.95 -6.76
C ASN A 106 19.73 -18.92 -7.18
N ASN A 107 19.34 -17.67 -7.40
CA ASN A 107 20.28 -16.60 -7.70
C ASN A 107 21.17 -16.30 -6.48
N GLU A 108 22.48 -16.18 -6.69
CA GLU A 108 23.47 -15.97 -5.62
C GLU A 108 23.49 -14.52 -5.10
N GLU A 109 23.10 -13.53 -5.91
CA GLU A 109 23.00 -12.14 -5.47
C GLU A 109 21.78 -11.91 -4.56
N ILE A 110 20.70 -12.65 -4.78
CA ILE A 110 19.45 -12.53 -4.00
C ILE A 110 19.53 -13.35 -2.71
N GLN A 111 19.54 -12.63 -1.59
CA GLN A 111 19.64 -13.18 -0.23
C GLN A 111 18.35 -12.97 0.59
N GLU A 112 17.45 -12.10 0.13
CA GLU A 112 16.19 -11.77 0.80
C GLU A 112 15.00 -11.92 -0.15
N ILE A 113 14.00 -12.71 0.23
CA ILE A 113 12.71 -12.80 -0.46
C ILE A 113 11.62 -12.31 0.48
N TYR A 114 10.88 -11.32 0.00
CA TYR A 114 9.69 -10.79 0.64
C TYR A 114 8.46 -11.10 -0.21
N LEU A 115 7.35 -11.35 0.47
CA LEU A 115 6.06 -11.52 -0.19
C LEU A 115 5.23 -10.25 0.01
N SER A 116 4.56 -9.75 -1.04
CA SER A 116 3.67 -8.60 -0.95
C SER A 116 2.22 -8.94 -1.27
N VAL A 117 1.29 -8.28 -0.60
CA VAL A 117 -0.14 -8.45 -0.83
C VAL A 117 -0.84 -7.10 -0.90
N ASP A 118 -1.66 -6.92 -1.93
CA ASP A 118 -2.71 -5.90 -1.97
C ASP A 118 -3.94 -6.47 -1.23
N PRO A 119 -4.32 -5.88 -0.08
CA PRO A 119 -5.39 -6.42 0.75
C PRO A 119 -6.80 -6.11 0.21
N THR A 120 -6.95 -5.38 -0.90
CA THR A 120 -8.25 -5.01 -1.46
C THR A 120 -9.00 -6.18 -2.11
N LEU A 121 -8.29 -7.27 -2.47
CA LEU A 121 -8.83 -8.53 -3.01
C LEU A 121 -10.05 -8.37 -3.95
N GLN A 122 -9.96 -7.48 -4.94
CA GLN A 122 -11.08 -7.09 -5.81
C GLN A 122 -11.74 -8.22 -6.62
N PHE A 123 -11.14 -9.41 -6.62
CA PHE A 123 -11.67 -10.62 -7.25
C PHE A 123 -12.60 -11.43 -6.34
N VAL A 124 -12.70 -11.10 -5.05
CA VAL A 124 -13.60 -11.74 -4.09
C VAL A 124 -15.01 -11.17 -4.26
N ILE A 125 -16.00 -12.01 -4.59
CA ILE A 125 -17.37 -11.60 -4.95
C ILE A 125 -18.35 -11.75 -3.76
N THR A 126 -17.84 -11.64 -2.52
CA THR A 126 -18.67 -11.83 -1.33
C THR A 126 -19.11 -10.48 -0.77
N ASP A 127 -20.34 -10.05 -1.06
CA ASP A 127 -20.91 -8.75 -0.66
C ASP A 127 -20.76 -8.45 0.85
N GLY A 128 -20.78 -9.49 1.70
CA GLY A 128 -20.61 -9.35 3.15
C GLY A 128 -19.20 -8.92 3.60
N LEU A 129 -18.21 -8.99 2.71
CA LEU A 129 -16.82 -8.59 2.97
C LEU A 129 -16.48 -7.22 2.40
N HIS A 130 -17.29 -6.72 1.48
CA HIS A 130 -16.99 -5.52 0.71
C HIS A 130 -17.01 -4.24 1.53
N VAL A 131 -16.26 -3.27 1.03
CA VAL A 131 -16.38 -1.88 1.45
C VAL A 131 -17.77 -1.40 1.07
N VAL A 132 -18.47 -0.83 2.06
CA VAL A 132 -19.76 -0.16 1.89
C VAL A 132 -19.58 1.28 2.33
N ASP A 133 -19.99 2.23 1.50
CA ASP A 133 -19.88 3.63 1.84
C ASP A 133 -20.96 4.11 2.82
N ILE A 134 -21.04 5.42 3.03
CA ILE A 134 -21.93 6.02 4.01
C ILE A 134 -23.40 6.05 3.57
N VAL A 135 -23.67 5.99 2.25
CA VAL A 135 -25.02 5.98 1.66
C VAL A 135 -25.51 4.56 1.37
N GLY A 136 -24.63 3.56 1.44
CA GLY A 136 -24.94 2.15 1.27
C GLY A 136 -24.43 1.54 -0.03
N ASP A 137 -23.68 2.30 -0.83
CA ASP A 137 -23.09 1.80 -2.08
C ASP A 137 -21.89 0.91 -1.77
N SER A 138 -21.76 -0.18 -2.52
CA SER A 138 -20.71 -1.18 -2.35
C SER A 138 -19.60 -0.99 -3.39
N SER A 139 -18.36 -1.16 -2.94
CA SER A 139 -17.18 -1.32 -3.80
C SER A 139 -16.81 -2.80 -3.91
N GLN A 140 -16.19 -3.20 -5.03
CA GLN A 140 -15.65 -4.56 -5.19
C GLN A 140 -14.45 -4.85 -4.28
N GLN A 141 -13.89 -3.84 -3.62
CA GLN A 141 -12.79 -4.01 -2.66
C GLN A 141 -13.32 -4.60 -1.35
N VAL A 142 -12.60 -5.55 -0.77
CA VAL A 142 -12.90 -6.06 0.58
C VAL A 142 -12.47 -5.07 1.65
N CYS A 143 -13.25 -4.97 2.72
CA CYS A 143 -12.99 -4.08 3.84
C CYS A 143 -12.01 -4.77 4.81
N VAL A 144 -10.78 -4.27 4.94
CA VAL A 144 -9.75 -4.85 5.83
C VAL A 144 -10.13 -4.79 7.31
N GLY A 145 -11.04 -3.90 7.68
CA GLY A 145 -11.63 -3.82 9.01
C GLY A 145 -12.61 -4.96 9.34
N ASN A 146 -12.99 -5.79 8.36
CA ASN A 146 -13.84 -6.96 8.58
C ASN A 146 -12.98 -8.14 9.08
N PRO A 147 -13.29 -8.75 10.24
CA PRO A 147 -12.54 -9.89 10.77
C PRO A 147 -12.42 -11.08 9.80
N ARG A 148 -13.45 -11.34 8.99
CA ARG A 148 -13.41 -12.42 7.99
C ARG A 148 -12.44 -12.12 6.85
N THR A 149 -12.31 -10.86 6.47
CA THR A 149 -11.29 -10.42 5.51
C THR A 149 -9.89 -10.59 6.10
N GLN A 150 -9.71 -10.33 7.41
CA GLN A 150 -8.44 -10.52 8.09
C GLN A 150 -8.03 -11.99 8.21
N GLU A 151 -9.00 -12.88 8.45
CA GLU A 151 -8.81 -14.34 8.38
C GLU A 151 -8.41 -14.76 6.97
N LEU A 152 -9.21 -14.38 5.96
CA LEU A 152 -8.94 -14.69 4.55
C LEU A 152 -7.56 -14.25 4.07
N LEU A 153 -7.17 -13.00 4.33
CA LEU A 153 -5.85 -12.49 3.97
C LEU A 153 -4.73 -13.22 4.72
N GLY A 154 -4.95 -13.53 6.00
CA GLY A 154 -4.03 -14.31 6.80
C GLY A 154 -3.80 -15.71 6.22
N ASP A 155 -4.88 -16.39 5.83
CA ASP A 155 -4.83 -17.74 5.26
C ASP A 155 -4.15 -17.74 3.88
N ILE A 156 -4.46 -16.77 3.01
CA ILE A 156 -3.80 -16.59 1.71
C ILE A 156 -2.28 -16.39 1.89
N LEU A 157 -1.89 -15.53 2.83
CA LEU A 157 -0.48 -15.28 3.12
C LEU A 157 0.19 -16.52 3.74
N ALA A 158 -0.47 -17.23 4.65
CA ALA A 158 0.07 -18.45 5.25
C ALA A 158 0.38 -19.50 4.18
N GLU A 159 -0.53 -19.70 3.24
CA GLU A 159 -0.34 -20.62 2.12
C GLU A 159 0.81 -20.18 1.21
N ALA A 160 0.88 -18.90 0.85
CA ALA A 160 1.97 -18.37 0.05
C ALA A 160 3.33 -18.50 0.72
N ILE A 161 3.39 -18.33 2.05
CA ILE A 161 4.61 -18.56 2.84
C ILE A 161 4.97 -20.04 2.79
N TYR A 162 4.02 -20.95 3.01
CA TYR A 162 4.27 -22.38 2.92
C TYR A 162 4.87 -22.77 1.57
N ILE A 163 4.23 -22.35 0.48
CA ILE A 163 4.69 -22.58 -0.89
C ILE A 163 6.10 -22.02 -1.09
N THR A 164 6.36 -20.81 -0.60
CA THR A 164 7.68 -20.16 -0.68
C THR A 164 8.76 -20.97 0.03
N LEU A 165 8.48 -21.46 1.24
CA LEU A 165 9.42 -22.26 2.00
C LEU A 165 9.72 -23.61 1.32
N VAL A 166 8.70 -24.24 0.74
CA VAL A 166 8.85 -25.48 -0.04
C VAL A 166 9.70 -25.24 -1.29
N ALA A 167 9.38 -24.20 -2.06
CA ALA A 167 10.08 -23.84 -3.30
C ALA A 167 11.55 -23.46 -3.06
N LEU A 168 11.86 -22.89 -1.90
CA LEU A 168 13.23 -22.55 -1.50
C LEU A 168 14.04 -23.75 -1.00
N GLY A 169 13.41 -24.81 -0.51
CA GLY A 169 14.10 -25.98 0.03
C GLY A 169 15.18 -25.60 1.06
N ASP A 170 16.43 -25.97 0.81
CA ASP A 170 17.56 -25.65 1.70
C ASP A 170 17.82 -24.14 1.85
N ASN A 171 17.35 -23.33 0.90
CA ASN A 171 17.45 -21.87 0.91
C ASN A 171 16.29 -21.20 1.67
N TYR A 172 15.47 -21.93 2.44
CA TYR A 172 14.30 -21.38 3.14
C TYR A 172 14.60 -20.15 4.02
N THR A 173 15.83 -20.00 4.49
CA THR A 173 16.28 -18.84 5.28
C THR A 173 16.35 -17.53 4.47
N LYS A 174 16.26 -17.59 3.13
CA LYS A 174 16.12 -16.42 2.26
C LYS A 174 14.76 -15.75 2.42
N PHE A 175 13.70 -16.45 2.85
CA PHE A 175 12.42 -15.80 3.17
C PHE A 175 12.58 -14.88 4.38
N LYS A 176 12.27 -13.58 4.21
CA LYS A 176 12.51 -12.54 5.23
C LYS A 176 11.25 -11.90 5.80
N GLY A 177 10.11 -11.96 5.12
CA GLY A 177 8.91 -11.29 5.64
C GLY A 177 7.81 -11.06 4.62
N VAL A 178 6.78 -10.37 5.09
CA VAL A 178 5.59 -10.01 4.31
C VAL A 178 5.38 -8.51 4.35
N VAL A 179 4.98 -7.97 3.20
CA VAL A 179 4.65 -6.56 2.95
C VAL A 179 3.15 -6.47 2.67
N ILE A 180 2.43 -5.69 3.46
CA ILE A 180 1.04 -5.35 3.15
C ILE A 180 1.02 -3.96 2.51
N ASP A 181 0.43 -3.87 1.32
CA ASP A 181 0.16 -2.60 0.67
C ASP A 181 -1.01 -1.89 1.34
N ALA A 182 -0.74 -0.79 2.02
CA ALA A 182 -1.71 0.00 2.76
C ALA A 182 -1.98 1.36 2.12
N VAL A 183 -1.69 1.50 0.82
CA VAL A 183 -1.79 2.76 0.09
C VAL A 183 -3.23 3.08 -0.27
N ASP A 184 -4.01 2.09 -0.75
CA ASP A 184 -5.37 2.30 -1.27
C ASP A 184 -6.40 1.31 -0.69
N LEU A 185 -6.67 1.41 0.62
CA LEU A 185 -7.57 0.49 1.33
C LEU A 185 -9.04 0.90 1.24
N TRP A 186 -9.27 2.22 1.24
CA TRP A 186 -10.57 2.84 1.36
C TRP A 186 -10.75 3.79 0.18
N PRO A 187 -11.57 3.43 -0.82
CA PRO A 187 -11.85 4.33 -1.92
C PRO A 187 -12.47 5.63 -1.39
N GLN A 188 -12.32 6.69 -2.16
CA GLN A 188 -12.91 7.97 -1.82
C GLN A 188 -13.80 8.44 -2.96
N GLY A 189 -15.04 8.75 -2.62
CA GLY A 189 -16.01 9.32 -3.54
C GLY A 189 -16.35 10.73 -3.13
N ALA A 190 -16.59 11.59 -4.11
CA ALA A 190 -17.25 12.87 -3.88
C ALA A 190 -18.22 13.21 -5.00
N SER A 191 -19.31 13.87 -4.63
CA SER A 191 -20.30 14.39 -5.56
C SER A 191 -21.04 15.56 -4.92
N GLU A 192 -21.20 16.66 -5.66
CA GLU A 192 -21.93 17.85 -5.22
C GLU A 192 -21.44 18.39 -3.86
N GLY A 193 -20.13 18.33 -3.62
CA GLY A 193 -19.53 18.77 -2.35
C GLY A 193 -19.62 17.75 -1.20
N ARG A 194 -20.34 16.64 -1.39
CA ARG A 194 -20.44 15.57 -0.39
C ARG A 194 -19.21 14.68 -0.50
N ILE A 195 -18.54 14.48 0.64
CA ILE A 195 -17.40 13.56 0.73
C ILE A 195 -17.89 12.22 1.29
N ALA A 196 -17.50 11.13 0.64
CA ALA A 196 -17.73 9.75 1.06
C ALA A 196 -16.38 9.04 1.25
N LEU A 197 -15.92 8.96 2.51
CA LEU A 197 -14.70 8.25 2.91
C LEU A 197 -15.08 6.83 3.33
N THR A 198 -14.66 5.79 2.61
CA THR A 198 -15.42 4.54 2.64
C THR A 198 -14.87 3.47 3.60
N CYS A 199 -15.60 3.14 4.65
CA CYS A 199 -16.12 1.78 4.93
C CYS A 199 -16.98 1.90 6.19
N PHE A 200 -18.29 1.78 6.02
CA PHE A 200 -19.34 1.75 7.04
C PHE A 200 -20.09 0.43 6.98
N CYS A 201 -19.41 -0.65 6.58
CA CYS A 201 -19.93 -2.00 6.76
C CYS A 201 -20.22 -2.26 8.24
N LYS A 202 -20.97 -3.33 8.52
CA LYS A 202 -21.36 -3.70 9.90
C LYS A 202 -20.17 -3.71 10.86
N SER A 203 -19.06 -4.35 10.49
CA SER A 203 -17.86 -4.43 11.32
C SER A 203 -17.22 -3.07 11.60
N CYS A 204 -17.20 -2.16 10.62
CA CYS A 204 -16.69 -0.81 10.84
C CYS A 204 -17.59 0.00 11.76
N ASN A 205 -18.91 -0.06 11.59
CA ASN A 205 -19.83 0.64 12.50
C ASN A 205 -19.70 0.11 13.94
N GLU A 206 -19.62 -1.20 14.13
CA GLU A 206 -19.43 -1.81 15.46
C GLU A 206 -18.11 -1.35 16.10
N TYR A 207 -17.03 -1.28 15.33
CA TYR A 207 -15.76 -0.75 15.81
C TYR A 207 -15.90 0.72 16.23
N PHE A 208 -16.47 1.57 15.38
CA PHE A 208 -16.62 3.00 15.68
C PHE A 208 -17.60 3.28 16.82
N GLU A 209 -18.62 2.47 17.06
CA GLU A 209 -19.53 2.68 18.19
C GLU A 209 -18.90 2.27 19.54
N THR A 210 -17.86 1.42 19.51
CA THR A 210 -17.20 0.90 20.73
C THR A 210 -15.84 1.54 21.01
N PHE A 211 -15.30 2.34 20.09
CA PHE A 211 -13.98 2.94 20.22
C PHE A 211 -13.94 4.17 21.16
N GLY A 212 -13.82 3.96 22.46
CA GLY A 212 -13.65 5.06 23.42
C GLY A 212 -14.87 6.00 23.46
N LYS A 213 -14.70 7.30 23.16
CA LYS A 213 -15.77 8.32 23.23
C LYS A 213 -16.52 8.54 21.90
N THR A 214 -16.48 7.59 20.97
CA THR A 214 -17.01 7.74 19.61
C THR A 214 -18.45 7.28 19.43
N GLN A 215 -19.22 7.09 20.51
CA GLN A 215 -20.61 6.69 20.42
C GLN A 215 -21.42 7.68 19.57
N GLY A 216 -22.09 7.19 18.52
CA GLY A 216 -22.82 8.01 17.56
C GLY A 216 -21.95 8.88 16.65
N LEU A 217 -20.62 8.72 16.66
CA LEU A 217 -19.68 9.49 15.82
C LEU A 217 -20.08 9.40 14.35
N ILE A 218 -20.37 8.21 13.86
CA ILE A 218 -20.71 7.96 12.46
C ILE A 218 -21.96 8.71 12.01
N LYS A 219 -22.94 8.92 12.92
CA LYS A 219 -24.15 9.69 12.61
C LYS A 219 -23.83 11.13 12.23
N LYS A 220 -22.75 11.70 12.79
CA LYS A 220 -22.29 13.06 12.48
C LYS A 220 -21.69 13.18 11.07
N PHE A 221 -21.23 12.07 10.48
CA PHE A 221 -20.70 12.04 9.11
C PHE A 221 -21.79 11.83 8.05
N LYS A 222 -22.98 11.36 8.46
CA LYS A 222 -24.14 11.10 7.57
C LYS A 222 -24.90 12.37 7.17
N THR A 223 -24.63 13.51 7.80
CA THR A 223 -25.27 14.80 7.49
C THR A 223 -24.47 15.59 6.46
N PHE A 224 -25.09 16.54 5.77
CA PHE A 224 -24.37 17.46 4.87
C PHE A 224 -24.57 18.90 5.33
N PRO A 225 -23.50 19.70 5.46
CA PRO A 225 -22.09 19.31 5.40
C PRO A 225 -21.69 18.37 6.56
N ASN A 226 -20.59 17.63 6.40
CA ASN A 226 -20.05 16.73 7.43
C ASN A 226 -18.64 17.15 7.90
N PRO A 227 -18.10 16.54 8.96
CA PRO A 227 -16.77 16.87 9.44
C PRO A 227 -15.63 16.68 8.42
N TRP A 228 -15.74 15.79 7.43
CA TRP A 228 -14.69 15.66 6.40
C TRP A 228 -14.55 16.92 5.56
N ASN A 229 -15.64 17.67 5.36
CA ASN A 229 -15.61 18.92 4.61
C ASN A 229 -14.68 20.00 5.22
N LEU A 230 -14.18 19.80 6.45
CA LEU A 230 -13.14 20.67 7.02
C LEU A 230 -11.78 20.50 6.35
N VAL A 231 -11.49 19.31 5.83
CA VAL A 231 -10.14 18.93 5.36
C VAL A 231 -10.14 18.26 3.99
N LEU A 232 -11.31 17.95 3.43
CA LEU A 232 -11.51 17.40 2.10
C LEU A 232 -12.53 18.26 1.34
N GLN A 233 -12.24 18.56 0.08
CA GLN A 233 -13.15 19.29 -0.80
C GLN A 233 -13.32 18.55 -2.13
N ASP A 234 -14.57 18.43 -2.58
CA ASP A 234 -14.88 17.98 -3.93
C ASP A 234 -14.41 19.03 -4.96
N ARG A 235 -13.59 18.60 -5.92
CA ARG A 235 -13.07 19.43 -7.02
C ARG A 235 -13.79 19.16 -8.34
N GLY A 236 -14.76 18.25 -8.37
CA GLY A 236 -15.47 17.81 -9.57
C GLY A 236 -14.72 16.75 -10.38
N ASP A 237 -13.38 16.75 -10.35
CA ASP A 237 -12.51 15.74 -10.95
C ASP A 237 -11.83 14.83 -9.91
N GLY A 238 -12.13 15.04 -8.63
CA GLY A 238 -11.56 14.29 -7.52
C GLY A 238 -11.72 15.01 -6.18
N ILE A 239 -11.03 14.52 -5.17
CA ILE A 239 -11.04 15.10 -3.83
C ILE A 239 -9.71 15.81 -3.60
N GLY A 240 -9.78 17.08 -3.21
CA GLY A 240 -8.64 17.89 -2.77
C GLY A 240 -8.47 17.81 -1.26
N PRO A 241 -7.46 17.11 -0.75
CA PRO A 241 -7.18 17.05 0.69
C PRO A 241 -6.32 18.21 1.20
N ILE A 242 -6.38 18.44 2.51
CA ILE A 242 -5.29 19.04 3.29
C ILE A 242 -4.32 17.92 3.65
N ASN A 243 -3.10 17.98 3.11
CA ASN A 243 -2.08 16.92 3.25
C ASN A 243 -1.31 16.99 4.59
N ASP A 244 -1.15 18.19 5.15
CA ASP A 244 -0.35 18.43 6.35
C ASP A 244 -1.20 18.34 7.62
N LEU A 245 -1.60 17.12 7.98
CA LEU A 245 -2.37 16.82 9.20
C LEU A 245 -1.56 15.91 10.15
N PRO A 246 -0.63 16.49 10.92
CA PRO A 246 0.18 15.73 11.86
C PRO A 246 -0.68 15.15 13.01
N PRO A 247 -0.19 14.11 13.72
CA PRO A 247 -0.95 13.44 14.78
C PRO A 247 -1.48 14.32 15.92
N ASN A 248 -0.81 15.45 16.17
CA ASN A 248 -1.09 16.41 17.24
C ASN A 248 -1.76 17.70 16.72
N VAL A 249 -2.32 17.68 15.51
CA VAL A 249 -3.05 18.83 14.97
C VAL A 249 -4.24 19.17 15.87
N THR A 250 -4.40 20.45 16.20
CA THR A 250 -5.47 20.95 17.06
C THR A 250 -6.73 21.29 16.26
N THR A 251 -7.87 21.39 16.94
CA THR A 251 -9.14 21.83 16.34
C THR A 251 -9.02 23.21 15.71
N ASP A 252 -8.40 24.15 16.40
CA ASP A 252 -8.16 25.51 15.90
C ASP A 252 -7.28 25.51 14.64
N ASN A 253 -6.26 24.64 14.58
CA ASN A 253 -5.41 24.50 13.39
C ASN A 253 -6.19 23.95 12.19
N ILE A 254 -7.01 22.91 12.39
CA ILE A 254 -7.88 22.37 11.33
C ILE A 254 -8.77 23.46 10.76
N ILE A 255 -9.43 24.22 11.62
CA ILE A 255 -10.33 25.32 11.20
C ILE A 255 -9.53 26.41 10.47
N GLY A 256 -8.35 26.77 10.97
CA GLY A 256 -7.46 27.74 10.34
C GLY A 256 -7.03 27.33 8.93
N LEU A 257 -6.57 26.08 8.77
CA LEU A 257 -6.18 25.53 7.46
C LEU A 257 -7.39 25.44 6.51
N SER A 258 -8.54 25.00 7.02
CA SER A 258 -9.81 24.95 6.29
C SER A 258 -10.21 26.33 5.76
N ARG A 259 -10.08 27.37 6.58
CA ARG A 259 -10.31 28.78 6.20
C ARG A 259 -9.37 29.26 5.11
N GLN A 260 -8.07 28.98 5.25
CA GLN A 260 -7.08 29.35 4.25
C GLN A 260 -7.32 28.68 2.89
N LYS A 261 -7.86 27.45 2.90
CA LYS A 261 -8.19 26.70 1.68
C LYS A 261 -9.59 27.01 1.13
N GLY A 262 -10.41 27.80 1.82
CA GLY A 262 -11.80 28.10 1.44
C GLY A 262 -12.77 26.94 1.65
N PHE A 263 -12.38 25.89 2.39
CA PHE A 263 -13.23 24.71 2.58
C PHE A 263 -14.43 25.02 3.48
N ILE A 264 -14.33 26.04 4.33
CA ILE A 264 -15.40 26.40 5.26
C ILE A 264 -16.65 26.99 4.59
N GLU A 265 -16.57 27.42 3.33
CA GLU A 265 -17.67 28.09 2.63
C GLU A 265 -18.94 27.22 2.57
N ILE A 266 -18.77 25.90 2.52
CA ILE A 266 -19.85 24.91 2.51
C ILE A 266 -20.66 24.85 3.83
N PHE A 267 -20.11 25.36 4.92
CA PHE A 267 -20.79 25.43 6.22
C PHE A 267 -21.63 26.71 6.38
N GLY A 268 -21.58 27.63 5.41
CA GLY A 268 -22.35 28.87 5.36
C GLY A 268 -21.62 30.10 5.91
N ALA A 269 -22.01 31.29 5.44
CA ALA A 269 -21.41 32.59 5.82
C ALA A 269 -21.97 33.18 7.12
N GLU A 270 -22.36 32.35 8.09
CA GLU A 270 -22.86 32.85 9.36
C GLU A 270 -21.71 33.40 10.21
N LYS A 271 -21.85 34.65 10.69
CA LYS A 271 -20.83 35.38 11.47
C LYS A 271 -20.38 34.70 12.78
N ASN A 272 -20.93 33.53 13.15
CA ASN A 272 -20.69 32.82 14.41
C ASN A 272 -20.60 31.29 14.25
N ASP A 273 -20.06 30.80 13.13
CA ASP A 273 -19.88 29.36 12.85
C ASP A 273 -18.88 28.63 13.77
N LEU A 274 -18.05 29.37 14.51
CA LEU A 274 -16.90 28.83 15.23
C LEU A 274 -17.22 27.68 16.21
N PRO A 275 -18.26 27.73 17.06
CA PRO A 275 -18.59 26.62 17.96
C PRO A 275 -18.91 25.33 17.19
N LYS A 276 -19.65 25.43 16.09
CA LYS A 276 -20.02 24.28 15.24
C LYS A 276 -18.80 23.72 14.51
N LEU A 277 -17.94 24.59 13.98
CA LEU A 277 -16.69 24.18 13.34
C LEU A 277 -15.75 23.47 14.33
N LYS A 278 -15.70 23.93 15.59
CA LYS A 278 -14.96 23.25 16.66
C LYS A 278 -15.51 21.85 16.95
N GLU A 279 -16.84 21.73 17.09
CA GLU A 279 -17.49 20.42 17.26
C GLU A 279 -17.15 19.46 16.11
N TYR A 280 -17.21 19.95 14.85
CA TYR A 280 -16.85 19.13 13.69
C TYR A 280 -15.37 18.76 13.66
N ALA A 281 -14.47 19.68 14.01
CA ALA A 281 -13.05 19.38 14.09
C ALA A 281 -12.74 18.32 15.15
N GLU A 282 -13.43 18.34 16.29
CA GLU A 282 -13.32 17.30 17.32
C GLU A 282 -13.77 15.93 16.79
N TYR A 283 -14.92 15.85 16.11
CA TYR A 283 -15.37 14.61 15.50
C TYR A 283 -14.43 14.09 14.42
N LEU A 284 -13.89 14.98 13.60
CA LEU A 284 -12.90 14.63 12.58
C LEU A 284 -11.65 14.00 13.20
N LEU A 285 -11.09 14.61 14.26
CA LEU A 285 -9.92 14.10 14.97
C LEU A 285 -10.19 12.73 15.60
N LEU A 286 -11.34 12.57 16.25
CA LEU A 286 -11.77 11.29 16.81
C LEU A 286 -11.92 10.21 15.73
N TYR A 287 -12.48 10.56 14.56
CA TYR A 287 -12.59 9.64 13.43
C TYR A 287 -11.23 9.21 12.89
N ILE A 288 -10.30 10.15 12.69
CA ILE A 288 -8.94 9.86 12.21
C ILE A 288 -8.23 8.92 13.18
N GLU A 289 -8.32 9.17 14.48
CA GLU A 289 -7.74 8.30 15.51
C GLU A 289 -8.34 6.89 15.49
N ALA A 290 -9.68 6.80 15.47
CA ALA A 290 -10.39 5.53 15.44
C ALA A 290 -10.04 4.73 14.17
N ARG A 291 -10.06 5.35 12.99
CA ARG A 291 -9.72 4.70 11.72
C ARG A 291 -8.27 4.22 11.69
N HIS A 292 -7.35 5.03 12.20
CA HIS A 292 -5.94 4.64 12.33
C HIS A 292 -5.79 3.39 13.20
N LYS A 293 -6.40 3.37 14.38
CA LYS A 293 -6.32 2.21 15.28
C LYS A 293 -7.01 0.98 14.72
N GLN A 294 -8.12 1.15 14.02
CA GLN A 294 -8.79 0.03 13.36
C GLN A 294 -7.88 -0.63 12.32
N THR A 295 -7.27 0.19 11.46
CA THR A 295 -6.43 -0.28 10.36
C THR A 295 -5.15 -0.93 10.89
N GLU A 296 -4.50 -0.29 11.88
CA GLU A 296 -3.34 -0.85 12.58
C GLU A 296 -3.63 -2.23 13.18
N LEU A 297 -4.76 -2.37 13.90
CA LEU A 297 -5.16 -3.64 14.52
C LEU A 297 -5.53 -4.70 13.48
N ALA A 298 -6.18 -4.31 12.38
CA ALA A 298 -6.50 -5.22 11.29
C ALA A 298 -5.23 -5.84 10.69
N PHE A 299 -4.21 -5.04 10.40
CA PHE A 299 -2.95 -5.55 9.87
C PHE A 299 -2.17 -6.38 10.87
N LYS A 300 -2.17 -5.99 12.16
CA LYS A 300 -1.64 -6.84 13.22
C LYS A 300 -2.28 -8.23 13.18
N GLN A 301 -3.60 -8.32 13.07
CA GLN A 301 -4.33 -9.58 13.02
C GLN A 301 -3.99 -10.41 11.77
N ILE A 302 -3.89 -9.75 10.60
CA ILE A 302 -3.49 -10.40 9.35
C ILE A 302 -2.09 -11.03 9.49
N PHE A 303 -1.11 -10.30 10.03
CA PHE A 303 0.23 -10.85 10.27
C PHE A 303 0.23 -11.99 11.30
N GLU A 304 -0.56 -11.89 12.36
CA GLU A 304 -0.69 -12.95 13.37
C GLU A 304 -1.32 -14.22 12.78
N ASN A 305 -2.28 -14.08 11.86
CA ASN A 305 -2.87 -15.18 11.13
C ASN A 305 -1.85 -15.80 10.15
N ALA A 306 -1.19 -14.98 9.33
CA ALA A 306 -0.22 -15.41 8.33
C ALA A 306 0.98 -16.16 8.93
N PHE A 307 1.46 -15.73 10.10
CA PHE A 307 2.66 -16.32 10.73
C PHE A 307 2.37 -17.39 11.78
N ARG A 308 1.10 -17.80 11.90
CA ARG A 308 0.68 -18.81 12.87
C ARG A 308 1.39 -20.14 12.58
N GLY A 309 2.02 -20.73 13.58
CA GLY A 309 2.72 -22.02 13.44
C GLY A 309 4.15 -21.93 12.91
N LEU A 310 4.59 -20.80 12.33
CA LEU A 310 5.94 -20.70 11.74
C LEU A 310 7.07 -20.84 12.77
N LYS A 311 6.85 -20.32 13.99
CA LYS A 311 7.85 -20.39 15.08
C LYS A 311 7.97 -21.81 15.64
N GLU A 312 6.88 -22.55 15.62
CA GLU A 312 6.81 -23.94 16.07
C GLU A 312 7.43 -24.88 15.04
N GLN A 313 7.27 -24.57 13.74
CA GLN A 313 7.75 -25.40 12.63
C GLN A 313 9.25 -25.24 12.36
N SER A 314 9.89 -24.12 12.70
CA SER A 314 11.31 -23.88 12.40
C SER A 314 12.07 -23.17 13.54
N PRO A 315 13.16 -23.76 14.06
CA PRO A 315 14.06 -23.09 15.01
C PRO A 315 14.64 -21.78 14.45
N HIS A 316 14.79 -21.67 13.12
CA HIS A 316 15.25 -20.45 12.47
C HIS A 316 14.24 -19.32 12.70
N PHE A 317 12.96 -19.51 12.39
CA PHE A 317 11.94 -18.47 12.54
C PHE A 317 11.58 -18.16 13.99
N LYS A 318 11.89 -19.07 14.92
CA LYS A 318 11.87 -18.75 16.35
C LYS A 318 12.92 -17.70 16.74
N LYS A 319 14.13 -17.78 16.16
CA LYS A 319 15.25 -16.86 16.43
C LYS A 319 15.20 -15.60 15.57
N ASN A 320 14.81 -15.75 14.31
CA ASN A 320 14.73 -14.70 13.30
C ASN A 320 13.30 -14.70 12.73
N PRO A 321 12.32 -14.14 13.44
CA PRO A 321 10.95 -14.10 12.95
C PRO A 321 10.87 -13.33 11.62
N PRO A 322 10.00 -13.74 10.68
CA PRO A 322 9.75 -12.96 9.48
C PRO A 322 9.27 -11.54 9.81
N LYS A 323 9.76 -10.55 9.07
CA LYS A 323 9.42 -9.14 9.24
C LYS A 323 7.97 -8.87 8.82
N LYS A 324 7.30 -7.99 9.58
CA LYS A 324 5.99 -7.41 9.29
C LYS A 324 6.17 -6.02 8.72
N ILE A 325 5.86 -5.83 7.45
CA ILE A 325 6.20 -4.61 6.71
C ILE A 325 4.92 -3.96 6.17
N LEU A 326 4.81 -2.64 6.32
CA LEU A 326 3.74 -1.86 5.67
C LEU A 326 4.29 -0.98 4.56
N LEU A 327 3.64 -0.98 3.41
CA LEU A 327 3.87 0.00 2.34
C LEU A 327 2.81 1.12 2.41
N LEU A 328 3.26 2.38 2.38
CA LEU A 328 2.41 3.56 2.55
C LEU A 328 2.75 4.63 1.51
N GLU A 329 1.82 5.55 1.23
CA GLU A 329 1.99 6.63 0.24
C GLU A 329 3.17 7.57 0.58
N GLY A 330 3.40 7.82 1.87
CA GLY A 330 4.36 8.82 2.33
C GLY A 330 3.71 10.19 2.48
N THR A 331 2.73 10.30 3.35
CA THR A 331 2.13 11.56 3.82
C THR A 331 1.90 11.47 5.33
N ASP A 332 1.71 12.61 6.02
CA ASP A 332 1.44 12.61 7.47
C ASP A 332 0.16 11.82 7.81
N LEU A 333 -0.86 11.93 6.95
CA LEU A 333 -2.10 11.15 6.97
C LEU A 333 -2.37 10.55 5.58
N SER A 334 -2.28 9.23 5.48
CA SER A 334 -2.78 8.48 4.32
C SER A 334 -4.30 8.44 4.39
N TRP A 335 -4.95 9.19 3.52
CA TRP A 335 -6.39 9.36 3.50
C TRP A 335 -7.14 8.12 3.01
N THR A 336 -6.58 7.41 2.04
CA THR A 336 -7.07 6.14 1.49
C THR A 336 -6.60 4.94 2.30
N GLY A 337 -5.45 5.02 2.98
CA GLY A 337 -5.00 3.98 3.92
C GLY A 337 -5.59 4.13 5.33
N GLY A 338 -6.09 5.32 5.68
CA GLY A 338 -6.59 5.61 7.03
C GLY A 338 -5.51 5.56 8.12
N LEU A 339 -4.24 5.84 7.79
CA LEU A 339 -3.10 5.68 8.69
C LEU A 339 -2.28 6.98 8.81
N GLN A 340 -1.83 7.31 10.02
CA GLN A 340 -0.91 8.40 10.27
C GLN A 340 0.52 7.88 10.45
N LEU A 341 1.43 8.32 9.59
CA LEU A 341 2.81 7.80 9.51
C LEU A 341 3.56 7.94 10.86
N LYS A 342 3.52 9.12 11.46
CA LYS A 342 4.17 9.40 12.77
C LYS A 342 3.56 8.62 13.95
N ARG A 343 2.29 8.20 13.86
CA ARG A 343 1.68 7.32 14.88
C ARG A 343 2.17 5.89 14.73
N LEU A 344 2.38 5.42 13.50
CA LEU A 344 2.96 4.11 13.23
C LEU A 344 4.40 3.99 13.70
N ASP A 345 5.16 5.09 13.74
CA ASP A 345 6.53 5.09 14.26
C ASP A 345 6.64 4.56 15.69
N ASN A 346 5.61 4.79 16.49
CA ASN A 346 5.52 4.32 17.88
C ASN A 346 4.78 2.97 18.00
N SER A 347 4.35 2.39 16.88
CA SER A 347 3.68 1.09 16.86
C SER A 347 4.68 -0.02 17.14
N LYS A 348 4.25 -1.03 17.90
CA LYS A 348 5.02 -2.27 18.12
C LYS A 348 4.53 -3.41 17.22
N HIS A 349 3.65 -3.11 16.25
CA HIS A 349 3.01 -4.12 15.42
C HIS A 349 3.75 -4.39 14.12
N PHE A 350 4.63 -3.49 13.69
CA PHE A 350 5.36 -3.57 12.43
C PHE A 350 6.86 -3.46 12.71
N ASP A 351 7.65 -4.21 11.96
CA ASP A 351 9.11 -4.24 12.10
C ASP A 351 9.78 -3.24 11.14
N GLU A 352 9.09 -2.85 10.07
CA GLU A 352 9.62 -1.96 9.03
C GLU A 352 8.47 -1.25 8.28
N ILE A 353 8.71 -0.02 7.82
CA ILE A 353 7.73 0.74 7.01
C ILE A 353 8.40 1.20 5.70
N TRP A 354 7.71 1.01 4.58
CA TRP A 354 8.15 1.47 3.27
C TRP A 354 7.26 2.59 2.82
N PHE A 355 7.85 3.70 2.37
CA PHE A 355 7.08 4.82 1.84
C PHE A 355 7.91 5.65 0.88
N ASN A 356 7.22 6.36 -0.02
CA ASN A 356 7.88 7.31 -0.90
C ASN A 356 8.38 8.52 -0.09
N SER A 357 9.71 8.65 0.05
CA SER A 357 10.36 9.68 0.88
C SER A 357 10.62 10.99 0.13
N THR A 358 9.93 11.24 -0.99
CA THR A 358 10.09 12.51 -1.74
C THR A 358 9.63 13.76 -0.96
N SER A 359 8.92 13.60 0.17
CA SER A 359 8.63 14.74 1.06
C SER A 359 9.77 14.90 2.07
N PRO A 360 10.49 16.05 2.06
CA PRO A 360 11.75 16.23 2.79
C PRO A 360 11.63 16.17 4.31
N ASP A 361 10.43 16.37 4.86
CA ASP A 361 10.19 16.45 6.31
C ASP A 361 9.67 15.14 6.94
N MET A 362 9.56 14.06 6.16
CA MET A 362 9.10 12.77 6.68
C MET A 362 10.26 11.87 7.07
N PHE A 363 10.42 11.70 8.38
CA PHE A 363 11.39 10.79 8.97
C PHE A 363 10.73 10.01 10.12
N LEU A 364 11.12 8.75 10.28
CA LEU A 364 10.73 7.90 11.41
C LEU A 364 11.90 7.78 12.37
N GLU A 365 11.63 8.00 13.66
CA GLU A 365 12.65 8.00 14.71
C GLU A 365 12.90 6.60 15.28
N GLN A 366 11.86 5.77 15.38
CA GLN A 366 11.88 4.50 16.11
C GLN A 366 11.74 3.28 15.21
N THR A 367 10.87 3.36 14.20
CA THR A 367 10.59 2.25 13.30
C THR A 367 11.51 2.32 12.08
N PRO A 368 12.27 1.25 11.78
CA PRO A 368 13.10 1.20 10.58
C PRO A 368 12.27 1.42 9.31
N PHE A 369 12.83 2.13 8.34
CA PHE A 369 12.11 2.38 7.09
C PHE A 369 12.99 2.28 5.85
N ARG A 370 12.33 2.00 4.72
CA ARG A 370 12.92 2.08 3.39
C ARG A 370 12.22 3.14 2.56
N SER A 371 13.02 3.79 1.73
CA SER A 371 12.50 4.69 0.72
C SER A 371 11.99 3.86 -0.47
N TYR A 372 10.68 3.91 -0.71
CA TYR A 372 10.04 3.23 -1.83
C TYR A 372 10.13 4.11 -3.08
N MET A 373 10.89 3.67 -4.08
CA MET A 373 11.26 4.46 -5.26
C MET A 373 10.18 4.42 -6.36
N TRP A 374 8.93 4.64 -5.96
CA TRP A 374 7.81 4.86 -6.88
C TRP A 374 6.89 5.95 -6.34
N ARG A 375 6.65 6.98 -7.14
CA ARG A 375 5.77 8.08 -6.75
C ARG A 375 4.37 7.57 -6.41
N ARG A 376 3.87 7.94 -5.23
CA ARG A 376 2.57 7.48 -4.68
C ARG A 376 2.45 5.96 -4.51
N SER A 377 3.56 5.29 -4.21
CA SER A 377 3.57 3.93 -3.64
C SER A 377 2.62 2.95 -4.35
N ARG A 378 2.88 2.68 -5.64
CA ARG A 378 2.14 1.74 -6.53
C ARG A 378 0.80 2.18 -7.12
N TYR A 379 0.16 3.26 -6.67
CA TYR A 379 -1.18 3.66 -7.17
C TYR A 379 -1.35 3.59 -8.70
N SER A 380 -0.39 4.10 -9.48
CA SER A 380 -0.48 4.10 -10.95
C SER A 380 -0.25 2.73 -11.58
N ILE A 381 0.52 1.85 -10.94
CA ILE A 381 0.74 0.47 -11.36
C ILE A 381 -0.55 -0.33 -11.13
N ASP A 382 -1.11 -0.22 -9.92
CA ASP A 382 -2.31 -0.95 -9.55
C ASP A 382 -3.48 -0.51 -10.42
N ALA A 383 -3.66 0.79 -10.64
CA ALA A 383 -4.69 1.31 -11.54
C ALA A 383 -4.56 0.78 -12.98
N PHE A 384 -3.33 0.59 -13.48
CA PHE A 384 -3.11 -0.02 -14.80
C PHE A 384 -3.55 -1.48 -14.82
N PHE A 385 -3.06 -2.31 -13.90
CA PHE A 385 -3.43 -3.74 -13.89
C PHE A 385 -4.90 -3.98 -13.51
N GLN A 386 -5.50 -3.12 -12.68
CA GLN A 386 -6.94 -3.12 -12.43
C GLN A 386 -7.74 -2.82 -13.71
N SER A 387 -7.25 -1.89 -14.54
CA SER A 387 -7.88 -1.59 -15.85
C SER A 387 -7.75 -2.79 -16.80
N VAL A 388 -6.60 -3.48 -16.79
CA VAL A 388 -6.38 -4.71 -17.56
C VAL A 388 -7.34 -5.81 -17.12
N ALA A 389 -7.41 -6.09 -15.81
CA ALA A 389 -8.33 -7.08 -15.24
C ALA A 389 -9.80 -6.75 -15.55
N SER A 390 -10.15 -5.47 -15.53
CA SER A 390 -11.49 -4.99 -15.88
C SER A 390 -11.78 -5.15 -17.38
N ALA A 391 -10.79 -4.96 -18.24
CA ALA A 391 -10.91 -5.08 -19.69
C ALA A 391 -11.08 -6.54 -20.16
N ILE A 392 -10.46 -7.51 -19.48
CA ILE A 392 -10.49 -8.92 -19.88
C ILE A 392 -11.62 -9.72 -19.21
N SER A 393 -12.18 -9.24 -18.10
CA SER A 393 -13.27 -9.90 -17.38
C SER A 393 -14.65 -9.42 -17.85
N PRO A 394 -15.50 -10.28 -18.46
CA PRO A 394 -16.84 -9.89 -18.90
C PRO A 394 -17.69 -9.29 -17.77
N THR A 395 -17.57 -9.85 -16.57
CA THR A 395 -18.29 -9.37 -15.38
C THR A 395 -17.86 -7.97 -14.98
N LYS A 396 -16.54 -7.71 -14.88
CA LYS A 396 -16.02 -6.39 -14.52
C LYS A 396 -16.31 -5.34 -15.60
N ARG A 397 -16.30 -5.72 -16.88
CA ARG A 397 -16.70 -4.81 -17.98
C ARG A 397 -18.15 -4.32 -17.82
N ALA A 398 -19.05 -5.21 -17.42
CA ALA A 398 -20.46 -4.88 -17.23
C ALA A 398 -20.66 -3.86 -16.11
N THR A 399 -19.91 -3.99 -15.01
CA THR A 399 -20.04 -3.10 -13.84
C THR A 399 -19.32 -1.76 -14.00
N THR A 400 -18.27 -1.70 -14.82
CA THR A 400 -17.47 -0.47 -15.05
C THR A 400 -17.95 0.39 -16.22
N GLY A 401 -18.97 -0.05 -16.96
CA GLY A 401 -19.45 0.63 -18.17
C GLY A 401 -18.52 0.48 -19.39
N ILE A 402 -17.33 -0.10 -19.21
CA ILE A 402 -16.34 -0.41 -20.27
C ILE A 402 -16.89 -1.47 -21.25
N ALA A 403 -17.94 -2.21 -20.86
CA ALA A 403 -18.65 -3.12 -21.77
C ALA A 403 -19.16 -2.42 -23.04
N ASN A 404 -19.40 -1.11 -23.02
CA ASN A 404 -19.91 -0.41 -24.21
C ASN A 404 -18.81 0.07 -25.16
N TRP A 405 -17.54 -0.10 -24.81
CA TRP A 405 -16.42 0.39 -25.60
C TRP A 405 -15.94 -0.69 -26.58
N PRO A 406 -15.62 -0.34 -27.84
CA PRO A 406 -14.93 -1.23 -28.77
C PRO A 406 -13.59 -1.72 -28.19
N ALA A 407 -13.18 -2.94 -28.52
CA ALA A 407 -11.93 -3.53 -28.01
C ALA A 407 -10.70 -2.65 -28.30
N GLU A 408 -10.59 -2.09 -29.51
CA GLU A 408 -9.52 -1.16 -29.87
C GLU A 408 -9.51 0.10 -28.99
N MET A 409 -10.69 0.69 -28.73
CA MET A 409 -10.79 1.87 -27.85
C MET A 409 -10.38 1.53 -26.41
N ILE A 410 -10.68 0.33 -25.92
CA ILE A 410 -10.22 -0.13 -24.61
C ILE A 410 -8.69 -0.23 -24.59
N LYS A 411 -8.09 -0.83 -25.62
CA LYS A 411 -6.63 -0.96 -25.72
C LYS A 411 -5.93 0.40 -25.80
N THR A 412 -6.41 1.31 -26.65
CA THR A 412 -5.75 2.61 -26.88
C THR A 412 -6.10 3.68 -25.84
N GLU A 413 -7.38 3.95 -25.60
CA GLU A 413 -7.80 5.10 -24.79
C GLU A 413 -7.72 4.82 -23.29
N LEU A 414 -7.93 3.56 -22.88
CA LEU A 414 -7.85 3.16 -21.48
C LEU A 414 -6.49 2.56 -21.13
N LEU A 415 -6.14 1.42 -21.72
CA LEU A 415 -4.99 0.64 -21.25
C LEU A 415 -3.66 1.33 -21.58
N LEU A 416 -3.45 1.78 -22.82
CA LEU A 416 -2.22 2.46 -23.21
C LEU A 416 -2.06 3.79 -22.45
N ARG A 417 -3.13 4.56 -22.25
CA ARG A 417 -3.08 5.80 -21.47
C ARG A 417 -2.70 5.54 -20.00
N ARG A 418 -3.24 4.49 -19.39
CA ARG A 418 -2.89 4.09 -18.02
C ARG A 418 -1.45 3.58 -17.92
N LEU A 419 -0.99 2.80 -18.90
CA LEU A 419 0.40 2.38 -19.02
C LEU A 419 1.34 3.58 -19.07
N LEU A 420 1.08 4.54 -19.95
CA LEU A 420 1.89 5.76 -20.08
C LEU A 420 1.89 6.60 -18.79
N THR A 421 0.78 6.60 -18.04
CA THR A 421 0.71 7.26 -16.72
C THR A 421 1.59 6.54 -15.69
N ALA A 422 1.59 5.20 -15.69
CA ALA A 422 2.46 4.40 -14.83
C ALA A 422 3.94 4.60 -15.19
N ILE A 423 4.30 4.53 -16.47
CA ILE A 423 5.67 4.79 -16.95
C ILE A 423 6.11 6.22 -16.63
N GLY A 424 5.27 7.23 -16.87
CA GLY A 424 5.59 8.61 -16.50
C GLY A 424 5.76 8.80 -14.98
N SER A 425 5.14 7.96 -14.16
CA SER A 425 5.39 7.91 -12.71
C SER A 425 6.74 7.26 -12.38
N ALA A 426 7.20 6.30 -13.20
CA ALA A 426 8.48 5.61 -13.09
C ALA A 426 9.68 6.51 -13.43
N ASP A 427 9.59 7.24 -14.56
CA ASP A 427 10.69 8.05 -15.12
C ASP A 427 11.19 9.14 -14.17
N ASN A 428 10.32 9.62 -13.27
CA ASN A 428 10.67 10.62 -12.26
C ASN A 428 11.56 10.06 -11.12
N ASN A 429 11.68 8.74 -10.96
CA ASN A 429 12.30 8.13 -9.77
C ASN A 429 13.82 7.98 -9.87
N ARG A 430 14.42 7.99 -11.07
CA ARG A 430 15.89 7.89 -11.25
C ARG A 430 16.65 9.04 -10.58
N ASN A 431 16.04 10.22 -10.48
CA ASN A 431 16.61 11.37 -9.78
C ASN A 431 16.34 11.36 -8.26
N SER A 432 15.45 10.51 -7.77
CA SER A 432 15.01 10.52 -6.37
C SER A 432 16.07 10.04 -5.39
N LEU A 433 17.03 9.19 -5.81
CA LEU A 433 18.18 8.82 -4.96
C LEU A 433 18.99 10.04 -4.50
N ALA A 434 19.11 11.07 -5.35
CA ALA A 434 19.86 12.30 -5.02
C ALA A 434 19.08 13.24 -4.09
N VAL A 435 17.75 13.15 -4.08
CA VAL A 435 16.84 13.97 -3.26
C VAL A 435 16.60 13.35 -1.88
N LEU A 436 17.03 12.10 -1.69
CA LEU A 436 17.02 11.44 -0.39
C LEU A 436 17.74 12.32 0.65
N PRO A 437 17.13 12.61 1.83
CA PRO A 437 17.71 13.51 2.82
C PRO A 437 19.19 13.21 3.12
N PRO A 438 20.07 14.23 3.15
CA PRO A 438 21.49 14.03 3.40
C PRO A 438 21.69 13.43 4.79
N LEU A 439 22.49 12.38 4.85
CA LEU A 439 22.82 11.62 6.06
C LEU A 439 23.83 12.41 6.91
N LYS A 440 23.38 13.29 7.82
CA LYS A 440 24.27 14.21 8.55
C LYS A 440 25.05 13.51 9.67
N THR A 441 24.51 12.47 10.31
CA THR A 441 25.19 11.74 11.39
C THR A 441 25.29 10.22 11.18
N ALA A 442 26.21 9.54 11.87
CA ALA A 442 26.35 8.08 11.79
C ALA A 442 25.15 7.33 12.40
N GLU A 443 24.49 7.94 13.40
CA GLU A 443 23.24 7.45 13.98
C GLU A 443 22.05 7.65 13.02
N GLU A 444 21.96 8.77 12.30
CA GLU A 444 20.96 8.95 11.22
C GLU A 444 21.19 8.01 10.03
N LYS A 445 22.46 7.66 9.73
CA LYS A 445 22.82 6.65 8.72
C LYS A 445 22.31 5.26 9.06
N SER A 446 22.07 4.97 10.34
CA SER A 446 21.55 3.67 10.81
C SER A 446 20.05 3.51 10.66
N GLN A 447 19.33 4.64 10.61
CA GLN A 447 17.87 4.66 10.56
C GLN A 447 17.32 4.48 9.12
N ARG A 448 18.19 4.48 8.10
CA ARG A 448 17.81 4.22 6.69
C ARG A 448 18.29 2.84 6.24
N LEU A 449 17.36 1.90 6.08
CA LEU A 449 17.63 0.55 5.61
C LEU A 449 17.50 0.43 4.07
N GLY A 450 18.33 1.14 3.30
CA GLY A 450 18.30 1.01 1.83
C GLY A 450 17.00 1.52 1.16
N PHE A 451 16.71 1.01 -0.03
CA PHE A 451 15.58 1.45 -0.86
C PHE A 451 14.91 0.27 -1.57
N VAL A 452 13.69 0.49 -2.03
CA VAL A 452 12.92 -0.48 -2.82
C VAL A 452 12.70 0.12 -4.20
N GLY A 453 13.30 -0.47 -5.23
CA GLY A 453 13.13 -0.07 -6.63
C GLY A 453 12.19 -1.03 -7.33
N VAL A 454 11.29 -0.51 -8.16
CA VAL A 454 10.23 -1.29 -8.79
C VAL A 454 10.61 -1.64 -10.22
N ALA A 455 10.47 -2.91 -10.60
CA ALA A 455 10.49 -3.31 -11.99
C ALA A 455 9.10 -3.18 -12.62
N PHE A 456 9.02 -2.49 -13.74
CA PHE A 456 7.77 -2.29 -14.46
C PHE A 456 7.98 -2.34 -15.96
N LEU A 457 6.92 -2.65 -16.71
CA LEU A 457 6.95 -2.81 -18.16
C LEU A 457 7.50 -1.54 -18.83
N SER A 458 8.41 -1.72 -19.79
CA SER A 458 8.81 -0.65 -20.70
C SER A 458 7.62 -0.27 -21.60
N ARG A 459 7.76 0.83 -22.35
CA ARG A 459 6.71 1.26 -23.28
C ARG A 459 6.41 0.19 -24.34
N ASP A 460 7.46 -0.43 -24.88
CA ASP A 460 7.34 -1.42 -25.94
C ASP A 460 6.80 -2.74 -25.39
N GLU A 461 7.31 -3.20 -24.24
CA GLU A 461 6.80 -4.38 -23.54
C GLU A 461 5.33 -4.22 -23.15
N GLY A 462 4.96 -3.06 -22.61
CA GLY A 462 3.59 -2.76 -22.22
C GLY A 462 2.67 -2.66 -23.44
N GLY A 463 3.16 -2.15 -24.58
CA GLY A 463 2.44 -2.18 -25.85
C GLY A 463 2.15 -3.61 -26.30
N HIS A 464 3.19 -4.45 -26.38
CA HIS A 464 3.04 -5.87 -26.71
C HIS A 464 2.13 -6.64 -25.75
N PHE A 465 2.21 -6.31 -24.46
CA PHE A 465 1.32 -6.86 -23.44
C PHE A 465 -0.14 -6.52 -23.73
N ILE A 466 -0.45 -5.24 -23.98
CA ILE A 466 -1.82 -4.78 -24.29
C ILE A 466 -2.33 -5.40 -25.60
N ASP A 467 -1.48 -5.46 -26.62
CA ASP A 467 -1.84 -6.02 -27.92
C ASP A 467 -2.21 -7.50 -27.81
N GLY A 468 -1.47 -8.26 -26.99
CA GLY A 468 -1.73 -9.66 -26.71
C GLY A 468 -2.96 -9.96 -25.85
N LEU A 469 -3.63 -8.95 -25.28
CA LEU A 469 -4.84 -9.17 -24.47
C LEU A 469 -6.04 -9.54 -25.35
N GLU A 470 -6.68 -10.66 -25.00
CA GLU A 470 -7.97 -11.08 -25.55
C GLU A 470 -9.14 -10.29 -24.92
N VAL A 471 -9.38 -9.09 -25.43
CA VAL A 471 -10.54 -8.29 -25.06
C VAL A 471 -11.76 -8.78 -25.85
N LYS A 472 -12.53 -9.71 -25.27
CA LYS A 472 -13.75 -10.23 -25.91
C LYS A 472 -14.72 -9.08 -26.20
N GLU A 473 -15.23 -8.97 -27.42
CA GLU A 473 -16.29 -8.02 -27.72
C GLU A 473 -17.53 -8.35 -26.88
N SER A 474 -18.19 -7.32 -26.37
CA SER A 474 -19.45 -7.51 -25.65
C SER A 474 -20.47 -8.02 -26.65
N GLY A 475 -20.91 -9.27 -26.49
CA GLY A 475 -22.02 -9.78 -27.27
C GLY A 475 -23.17 -8.78 -27.18
N LYS A 476 -23.71 -8.34 -28.33
CA LYS A 476 -24.93 -7.54 -28.35
C LYS A 476 -25.95 -8.28 -27.51
N VAL A 477 -26.24 -7.77 -26.31
CA VAL A 477 -27.40 -8.25 -25.55
C VAL A 477 -28.58 -7.91 -26.45
N GLN A 478 -29.08 -8.91 -27.17
CA GLN A 478 -30.38 -8.82 -27.82
C GLN A 478 -31.35 -8.54 -26.68
N ARG A 479 -31.72 -7.28 -26.52
CA ARG A 479 -32.94 -6.92 -25.82
C ARG A 479 -34.03 -7.56 -26.65
N ASP A 480 -34.43 -8.77 -26.27
CA ASP A 480 -35.69 -9.33 -26.72
C ASP A 480 -36.75 -8.29 -26.40
N LYS A 481 -37.20 -7.59 -27.46
CA LYS A 481 -38.44 -6.85 -27.44
C LYS A 481 -39.50 -7.91 -27.17
N LYS A 482 -39.90 -8.06 -25.91
CA LYS A 482 -41.20 -8.65 -25.59
C LYS A 482 -42.25 -7.69 -26.15
N GLU A 483 -42.68 -7.97 -27.37
CA GLU A 483 -44.03 -7.64 -27.82
C GLU A 483 -44.99 -8.52 -27.00
N GLY A 484 -45.97 -7.85 -26.38
CA GLY A 484 -46.98 -8.40 -25.51
C GLY A 484 -47.76 -7.26 -24.88
#